data_AF-A0A034WGZ9-F1
#
_entry.id   AF-A0A034WGZ9-F1
#
_cell.length_a   1.000
_cell.length_b   1.000
_cell.length_c   1.000
_cell.angle_alpha   90.00
_cell.angle_beta   90.00
_cell.angle_gamma   90.00
#
_symmetry.space_group_name_H-M   'P 1'
#
loop_
_entity.id
_entity.type
_entity.pdbx_description
1 polymer ?
#
loop_
_entity_poly.entity_id
_entity_poly.type
_entity_poly.pdbx_seq_one_letter_code
_entity_poly.pdbx_strand_id
1 'polypeptide(L)'
;MEQQKTVRECKVLIRKIHQSVCRMTGEDVDNVQTEIASTLPLNTLAAALEMDEKLKCDEFAATTKQFILRIKGTSDSVHDVLRSLYTDELLYLCNWDGRGGKQPLSKFLLVSNILYDSFIGNV
;
A
#
# COMPACT_ATOMS: atom_id res chain seq x y z
N MET A 1 22.36 10.25 -5.19
CA MET A 1 22.19 9.70 -3.83
C MET A 1 21.37 10.62 -2.91
N GLU A 2 21.37 11.94 -3.10
CA GLU A 2 20.59 12.86 -2.24
C GLU A 2 19.06 12.72 -2.39
N GLN A 3 18.55 12.48 -3.59
CA GLN A 3 17.10 12.37 -3.85
C GLN A 3 16.43 11.19 -3.13
N GLN A 4 17.10 10.03 -3.02
CA GLN A 4 16.57 8.90 -2.25
C GLN A 4 16.51 9.19 -0.75
N LYS A 5 17.43 10.01 -0.23
CA LYS A 5 17.47 10.40 1.19
C LYS A 5 16.27 11.31 1.52
N THR A 6 16.01 12.32 0.70
CA THR A 6 14.87 13.23 0.87
C THR A 6 13.52 12.51 0.72
N VAL A 7 13.39 11.59 -0.23
CA VAL A 7 12.15 10.79 -0.38
C VAL A 7 11.90 9.90 0.85
N ARG A 8 12.95 9.32 1.43
CA ARG A 8 12.83 8.53 2.67
C ARG A 8 12.42 9.39 3.86
N GLU A 9 12.97 10.60 3.97
CA GLU A 9 12.63 11.56 5.02
C GLU A 9 11.18 12.04 4.89
N CYS A 10 10.70 12.31 3.67
CA CYS A 10 9.28 12.62 3.41
C CYS A 10 8.34 11.48 3.82
N LYS A 11 8.68 10.22 3.49
CA LYS A 11 7.88 9.05 3.88
C LYS A 11 7.80 8.90 5.41
N VAL A 12 8.90 9.13 6.12
CA VAL A 12 8.91 9.12 7.59
C VAL A 12 8.06 10.26 8.16
N LEU A 13 8.11 11.44 7.56
CA LEU A 13 7.30 12.59 8.00
C LEU A 13 5.79 12.32 7.82
N ILE A 14 5.39 11.77 6.67
CA ILE A 14 4.00 11.39 6.40
C ILE A 14 3.51 10.36 7.43
N ARG A 15 4.34 9.36 7.78
CA ARG A 15 4.01 8.38 8.84
C ARG A 15 3.82 9.03 10.22
N LYS A 16 4.66 9.99 10.58
CA LYS A 16 4.53 10.74 11.85
C LYS A 16 3.27 11.59 11.89
N ILE A 17 2.93 12.24 10.77
CA ILE A 17 1.69 13.00 10.64
C ILE A 17 0.49 12.07 10.78
N HIS A 18 0.52 10.91 10.12
CA HIS A 18 -0.54 9.90 10.22
C HIS A 18 -0.77 9.43 11.66
N GLN A 19 0.30 9.04 12.36
CA GLN A 19 0.23 8.67 13.77
C GLN A 19 -0.28 9.80 14.67
N SER A 20 0.11 11.04 14.38
CA SER A 20 -0.37 12.21 15.13
C SER A 20 -1.86 12.44 14.92
N VAL A 21 -2.36 12.30 13.69
CA VAL A 21 -3.77 12.50 13.35
C VAL A 21 -4.64 11.45 14.03
N CYS A 22 -4.27 10.16 13.98
CA CYS A 22 -5.00 9.09 14.66
C CYS A 22 -5.06 9.30 16.18
N ARG A 23 -3.96 9.77 16.80
CA ARG A 23 -3.95 10.14 18.23
C ARG A 23 -4.88 11.30 18.55
N MET A 24 -5.04 12.27 17.64
CA MET A 24 -5.90 13.43 17.84
C MET A 24 -7.38 13.11 17.67
N THR A 25 -7.73 12.14 16.83
CA THR A 25 -9.13 11.76 16.57
C THR A 25 -9.70 10.77 17.58
N GLY A 26 -8.87 10.25 18.50
CA GLY A 26 -9.31 9.27 19.50
C GLY A 26 -9.56 7.87 18.92
N GLU A 27 -9.12 7.62 17.68
CA GLU A 27 -9.03 6.28 17.12
C GLU A 27 -7.88 5.57 17.84
N ASP A 28 -8.20 4.60 18.69
CA ASP A 28 -7.18 3.71 19.26
C ASP A 28 -6.43 3.11 18.07
N VAL A 29 -5.12 3.35 17.99
CA VAL A 29 -4.35 3.01 16.79
C VAL A 29 -4.27 1.49 16.74
N ASP A 30 -5.18 0.90 15.98
CA ASP A 30 -5.25 -0.53 15.73
C ASP A 30 -3.85 -1.03 15.35
N ASN A 31 -3.38 -2.07 16.05
CA ASN A 31 -2.08 -2.69 15.80
C ASN A 31 -1.94 -3.06 14.32
N VAL A 32 -3.04 -3.47 13.68
CA VAL A 32 -3.10 -3.82 12.25
C VAL A 32 -2.84 -2.59 11.37
N GLN A 33 -3.42 -1.42 11.69
CA GLN A 33 -3.15 -0.19 10.93
C GLN A 33 -1.67 0.23 11.05
N THR A 34 -1.09 0.14 12.25
CA THR A 34 0.33 0.45 12.47
C THR A 34 1.22 -0.50 11.67
N GLU A 35 0.88 -1.78 11.66
CA GLU A 35 1.60 -2.81 10.91
C GLU A 35 1.57 -2.52 9.40
N ILE A 36 0.39 -2.25 8.83
CA ILE A 36 0.20 -1.92 7.41
C ILE A 36 1.05 -0.69 7.03
N ALA A 37 0.95 0.39 7.82
CA ALA A 37 1.68 1.63 7.57
C ALA A 37 3.21 1.45 7.68
N SER A 38 3.68 0.52 8.51
CA SER A 38 5.10 0.22 8.67
C SER A 38 5.66 -0.61 7.50
N THR A 39 4.82 -1.50 6.93
CA THR A 39 5.17 -2.45 5.87
C THR A 39 5.22 -1.80 4.49
N LEU A 40 4.36 -0.81 4.24
CA LEU A 40 4.26 -0.14 2.94
C LEU A 40 5.24 1.05 2.81
N PRO A 41 5.80 1.31 1.61
CA PRO A 41 5.60 0.56 0.37
C PRO A 41 6.47 -0.72 0.31
N LEU A 42 5.94 -1.75 -0.35
CA LEU A 42 6.61 -3.04 -0.58
C LEU A 42 7.79 -2.87 -1.54
N ASN A 43 8.92 -3.46 -1.18
CA ASN A 43 10.18 -3.32 -1.92
C ASN A 43 10.73 -4.63 -2.50
N THR A 44 10.12 -5.77 -2.18
CA THR A 44 10.52 -7.07 -2.71
C THR A 44 9.29 -7.91 -3.06
N LEU A 45 9.47 -8.88 -3.97
CA LEU A 45 8.42 -9.85 -4.29
C LEU A 45 8.04 -10.71 -3.08
N ALA A 46 9.01 -11.06 -2.24
CA ALA A 46 8.77 -11.80 -1.01
C ALA A 46 7.81 -11.03 -0.08
N ALA A 47 8.06 -9.73 0.14
CA ALA A 47 7.18 -8.89 0.95
C ALA A 47 5.77 -8.76 0.34
N ALA A 48 5.63 -8.76 -0.99
CA ALA A 48 4.33 -8.76 -1.65
C ALA A 48 3.57 -10.08 -1.46
N LEU A 49 4.26 -11.22 -1.51
CA LEU A 49 3.65 -12.52 -1.21
C LEU A 49 3.29 -12.67 0.27
N GLU A 50 4.13 -12.18 1.18
CA GLU A 50 3.81 -12.14 2.61
C GLU A 50 2.60 -11.26 2.91
N MET A 51 2.47 -10.12 2.22
CA MET A 51 1.28 -9.27 2.30
C MET A 51 0.03 -10.03 1.84
N ASP A 52 0.10 -10.77 0.73
CA ASP A 52 -1.03 -11.57 0.24
C ASP A 52 -1.44 -12.66 1.24
N GLU A 53 -0.48 -13.32 1.90
CA GLU A 53 -0.81 -14.29 2.95
C GLU A 53 -1.58 -13.64 4.11
N LYS A 54 -1.19 -12.43 4.53
CA LYS A 54 -1.91 -11.67 5.56
C LYS A 54 -3.30 -11.23 5.10
N LEU A 55 -3.46 -10.87 3.83
CA LEU A 55 -4.73 -10.46 3.22
C LEU A 55 -5.76 -11.59 3.14
N LYS A 56 -5.39 -12.85 3.43
CA LYS A 56 -6.35 -13.95 3.60
C LYS A 56 -7.15 -13.83 4.91
N CYS A 57 -6.68 -13.02 5.86
CA CYS A 57 -7.42 -12.69 7.07
C CYS A 57 -8.38 -11.52 6.77
N ASP A 58 -9.68 -11.73 6.97
CA ASP A 58 -10.73 -10.76 6.65
C ASP A 58 -10.56 -9.42 7.38
N GLU A 59 -10.18 -9.46 8.67
CA GLU A 59 -9.92 -8.27 9.47
C GLU A 59 -8.75 -7.46 8.90
N PHE A 60 -7.64 -8.13 8.60
CA PHE A 60 -6.47 -7.50 7.99
C PHE A 60 -6.79 -6.92 6.61
N ALA A 61 -7.56 -7.65 5.79
CA ALA A 61 -8.00 -7.21 4.48
C ALA A 61 -8.91 -5.97 4.56
N ALA A 62 -9.87 -5.95 5.49
CA ALA A 62 -10.77 -4.82 5.71
C ALA A 62 -9.98 -3.57 6.14
N THR A 63 -9.05 -3.72 7.08
CA THR A 63 -8.20 -2.61 7.54
C THR A 63 -7.27 -2.12 6.43
N THR A 64 -6.70 -3.02 5.62
CA THR A 64 -5.88 -2.63 4.45
C THR A 64 -6.70 -1.89 3.40
N LYS A 65 -7.97 -2.30 3.17
CA LYS A 65 -8.89 -1.59 2.28
C LYS A 65 -9.17 -0.18 2.77
N GLN A 66 -9.44 0.01 4.06
CA GLN A 66 -9.63 1.34 4.66
C GLN A 66 -8.38 2.21 4.52
N PHE A 67 -7.19 1.64 4.72
CA PHE A 67 -5.93 2.34 4.51
C PHE A 67 -5.76 2.80 3.05
N ILE A 68 -6.05 1.93 2.08
CA ILE A 68 -6.00 2.27 0.64
C ILE A 68 -7.02 3.36 0.29
N LEU A 69 -8.25 3.29 0.80
CA LEU A 69 -9.27 4.32 0.58
C LEU A 69 -8.81 5.70 1.09
N ARG A 70 -8.13 5.74 2.25
CA ARG A 70 -7.56 6.97 2.80
C ARG A 70 -6.44 7.53 1.92
N ILE A 71 -5.55 6.68 1.40
CA ILE A 71 -4.52 7.11 0.42
C ILE A 71 -5.19 7.62 -0.86
N LYS A 72 -6.16 6.86 -1.40
CA LYS A 72 -6.91 7.24 -2.60
C LYS A 72 -7.56 8.61 -2.44
N GLY A 73 -8.17 8.90 -1.29
CA GLY A 73 -8.79 10.20 -1.01
C GLY A 73 -7.83 11.40 -0.99
N THR A 74 -6.52 11.14 -0.93
CA THR A 74 -5.47 12.17 -0.94
C THR A 74 -4.56 12.10 -2.18
N SER A 75 -4.88 11.23 -3.13
CA SER A 75 -4.09 10.98 -4.34
C SER A 75 -4.81 11.49 -5.58
N ASP A 76 -4.05 12.03 -6.55
CA ASP A 76 -4.60 12.56 -7.80
C ASP A 76 -4.84 11.46 -8.85
N SER A 77 -4.22 10.28 -8.69
CA SER A 77 -4.31 9.17 -9.64
C SER A 77 -4.16 7.78 -9.01
N VAL A 78 -4.60 6.75 -9.74
CA VAL A 78 -4.34 5.33 -9.38
C VAL A 78 -2.83 5.06 -9.28
N HIS A 79 -2.04 5.75 -10.09
CA HIS A 79 -0.58 5.61 -10.12
C HIS A 79 0.08 6.06 -8.82
N ASP A 80 -0.41 7.14 -8.21
CA ASP A 80 0.09 7.65 -6.93
C ASP A 80 -0.26 6.72 -5.77
N VAL A 81 -1.46 6.13 -5.81
CA VAL A 81 -1.85 5.07 -4.86
C VAL A 81 -0.94 3.86 -5.03
N LEU A 82 -0.69 3.42 -6.27
CA LEU A 82 0.18 2.26 -6.53
C LEU A 82 1.62 2.49 -6.01
N ARG A 83 2.17 3.70 -6.16
CA ARG A 83 3.48 4.08 -5.60
C ARG A 83 3.51 4.21 -4.08
N SER A 84 2.35 4.38 -3.46
CA SER A 84 2.22 4.33 -2.00
C SER A 84 2.22 2.88 -1.49
N LEU A 85 1.84 1.92 -2.33
CA LEU A 85 1.80 0.49 -2.02
C LEU A 85 3.09 -0.24 -2.39
N TYR A 86 3.71 0.12 -3.50
CA TYR A 86 4.90 -0.52 -4.04
C TYR A 86 5.99 0.51 -4.32
N THR A 87 7.24 0.13 -4.09
CA THR A 87 8.39 0.93 -4.54
C THR A 87 8.52 0.88 -6.06
N ASP A 88 9.17 1.90 -6.64
CA ASP A 88 9.43 1.94 -8.08
C ASP A 88 10.35 0.77 -8.50
N GLU A 89 11.28 0.36 -7.63
CA GLU A 89 12.17 -0.80 -7.85
C GLU A 89 11.38 -2.10 -8.03
N LEU A 90 10.37 -2.33 -7.18
CA LEU A 90 9.51 -3.51 -7.29
C LEU A 90 8.59 -3.40 -8.51
N LEU A 91 7.99 -2.23 -8.76
CA LEU A 91 7.12 -2.01 -9.92
C LEU A 91 7.86 -2.19 -11.25
N TYR A 92 9.16 -1.89 -11.30
CA TYR A 92 9.98 -2.12 -12.48
C TYR A 92 10.03 -3.60 -12.89
N LEU A 93 9.99 -4.52 -11.92
CA LEU A 93 9.98 -5.98 -12.13
C LEU A 93 8.61 -6.53 -12.54
N CYS A 94 7.58 -5.69 -12.49
CA CYS A 94 6.21 -6.09 -12.70
C CYS A 94 5.59 -5.42 -13.93
N ASN A 95 4.50 -6.00 -14.42
CA ASN A 95 3.50 -5.36 -15.26
C ASN A 95 2.14 -5.99 -14.98
N TRP A 96 1.07 -5.53 -15.62
CA TRP A 96 -0.28 -6.00 -15.29
C TRP A 96 -0.45 -7.53 -15.47
N ASP A 97 0.03 -8.08 -16.58
CA ASP A 97 -0.29 -9.44 -17.04
C ASP A 97 0.91 -10.40 -17.13
N GLY A 98 2.11 -9.96 -16.77
CA GLY A 98 3.32 -10.79 -16.69
C GLY A 98 4.11 -10.91 -18.01
N ARG A 99 3.89 -10.04 -18.99
CA ARG A 99 4.60 -10.12 -20.28
C ARG A 99 6.10 -9.86 -20.14
N GLY A 100 6.88 -10.52 -20.99
CA GLY A 100 8.33 -10.28 -21.09
C GLY A 100 9.13 -10.73 -19.87
N GLY A 101 8.67 -11.78 -19.17
CA GLY A 101 9.35 -12.31 -17.98
C GLY A 101 9.13 -11.50 -16.70
N LYS A 102 8.20 -10.53 -16.72
CA LYS A 102 7.82 -9.74 -15.55
C LYS A 102 6.79 -10.46 -14.67
N GLN A 103 6.69 -10.02 -13.42
CA GLN A 103 5.68 -10.52 -12.50
C GLN A 103 4.31 -9.87 -12.76
N PRO A 104 3.22 -10.65 -12.84
CA PRO A 104 1.88 -10.13 -13.08
C PRO A 104 1.28 -9.49 -11.82
N LEU A 105 1.10 -8.17 -11.82
CA LEU A 105 0.47 -7.45 -10.71
C LEU A 105 -0.94 -7.93 -10.41
N SER A 106 -1.68 -8.34 -11.45
CA SER A 106 -3.04 -8.88 -11.33
C SER A 106 -3.15 -10.15 -10.49
N LYS A 107 -2.03 -10.80 -10.14
CA LYS A 107 -2.03 -11.98 -9.26
C LYS A 107 -1.84 -11.67 -7.78
N PHE A 108 -1.44 -10.44 -7.42
CA PHE A 108 -1.33 -10.07 -6.01
C PHE A 108 -2.70 -9.68 -5.46
N LEU A 109 -3.12 -10.29 -4.35
CA LEU A 109 -4.41 -10.00 -3.70
C LEU A 109 -4.54 -8.52 -3.32
N LEU A 110 -3.43 -7.88 -2.93
CA LEU A 110 -3.40 -6.45 -2.65
C LEU A 110 -3.88 -5.63 -3.87
N VAL A 111 -3.58 -6.09 -5.09
CA VAL A 111 -3.98 -5.42 -6.34
C VAL A 111 -5.34 -5.90 -6.81
N SER A 112 -5.53 -7.21 -6.96
CA SER A 112 -6.71 -7.80 -7.59
C SER A 112 -7.97 -7.66 -6.77
N ASN A 113 -7.85 -7.69 -5.44
CA ASN A 113 -8.99 -7.65 -4.54
C ASN A 113 -9.06 -6.28 -3.88
N ILE A 114 -7.99 -5.87 -3.19
CA ILE A 114 -8.10 -4.68 -2.34
C ILE A 114 -8.09 -3.39 -3.16
N LEU A 115 -7.07 -3.19 -4.00
CA LEU A 115 -6.96 -1.98 -4.82
C LEU A 115 -8.10 -1.91 -5.82
N TYR A 116 -8.36 -2.98 -6.58
CA TYR A 116 -9.42 -3.01 -7.59
C TYR A 116 -10.79 -2.67 -6.98
N ASP A 117 -11.17 -3.32 -5.88
CA ASP A 117 -12.44 -3.03 -5.21
C ASP A 117 -12.51 -1.60 -4.69
N SER A 118 -11.38 -1.04 -4.27
CA SER A 118 -11.33 0.36 -3.78
C SER A 118 -11.58 1.37 -4.89
N PHE A 119 -11.39 1.01 -6.16
CA PHE A 119 -11.63 1.88 -7.32
C PHE A 119 -12.93 1.59 -8.06
N ILE A 120 -13.39 0.34 -8.08
CA ILE A 120 -14.53 -0.09 -8.90
C ILE A 120 -15.75 -0.52 -8.06
N GLY A 121 -15.55 -0.90 -6.79
CA GLY A 121 -16.60 -1.39 -5.88
C GLY A 121 -17.56 -0.34 -5.31
N ASN A 122 -17.72 0.82 -5.95
CA ASN A 122 -18.81 1.77 -5.66
C ASN A 122 -19.89 1.64 -6.75
N VAL A 123 -20.67 0.56 -6.69
CA VAL A 123 -21.99 0.43 -7.34
C VAL A 123 -22.96 -0.09 -6.30
#